data_AF-T0YKH6-F1
#
_entry.id   AF-T0YKH6-F1
#
_cell.length_a   1.000
_cell.length_b   1.000
_cell.length_c   1.000
_cell.angle_alpha   90.00
_cell.angle_beta   90.00
_cell.angle_gamma   90.00
#
_symmetry.space_group_name_H-M   'P 1'
#
loop_
_entity.id
_entity.type
_entity.pdbx_description
1 polymer ?
#
loop_
_entity_poly.entity_id
_entity_poly.type
_entity_poly.pdbx_seq_one_letter_code
_entity_poly.pdbx_strand_id
1 'polypeptide(L)'
;MRFECQVSAQPLVLDCDCSICRMSGFLHLIVPAARFRLLSGAEDLCEYRFNTGAARHLFCKTCGVKSFYVPRSHPDGIDVNLRCVDPDCVPGYTLQAFHDAERAAETAALVHLSVPDLR
;
A
#
# COMPACT_ATOMS: atom_id res chain seq x y z
N MET A 1 -13.35 7.35 2.13
CA MET A 1 -12.33 7.93 1.22
C MET A 1 -12.45 7.29 -0.14
N ARG A 2 -12.21 8.05 -1.21
CA ARG A 2 -12.18 7.56 -2.60
C ARG A 2 -10.86 7.96 -3.22
N PHE A 3 -10.20 7.06 -3.91
CA PHE A 3 -8.93 7.29 -4.59
C PHE A 3 -8.94 6.61 -5.96
N GLU A 4 -7.95 6.93 -6.77
CA GLU A 4 -7.60 6.20 -7.97
C GLU A 4 -6.10 5.92 -7.95
N CYS A 5 -5.70 4.83 -8.60
CA CYS A 5 -4.29 4.57 -8.87
C CYS A 5 -4.09 3.88 -10.22
N GLN A 6 -2.93 4.10 -10.82
CA GLN A 6 -2.52 3.41 -12.04
C GLN A 6 -1.61 2.23 -11.67
N VAL A 7 -1.92 1.07 -12.21
CA VAL A 7 -1.19 -0.19 -11.99
C VAL A 7 -0.85 -0.85 -13.32
N SER A 8 0.09 -1.79 -13.31
CA SER A 8 0.33 -2.66 -14.47
C SER A 8 -0.86 -3.62 -14.67
N ALA A 9 -0.93 -4.27 -15.83
CA ALA A 9 -2.00 -5.23 -16.15
C ALA A 9 -1.98 -6.49 -15.24
N GLN A 10 -0.83 -6.79 -14.65
CA GLN A 10 -0.65 -7.84 -13.65
C GLN A 10 0.24 -7.28 -12.54
N PRO A 11 -0.31 -6.52 -11.57
CA PRO A 11 0.48 -5.97 -10.50
C PRO A 11 0.91 -7.07 -9.52
N LEU A 12 2.06 -6.85 -8.90
CA LEU A 12 2.52 -7.65 -7.77
C LEU A 12 1.78 -7.18 -6.51
N VAL A 13 1.25 -8.14 -5.76
CA VAL A 13 0.55 -7.93 -4.49
C VAL A 13 1.23 -8.77 -3.42
N LEU A 14 1.54 -8.17 -2.27
CA LEU A 14 2.24 -8.85 -1.19
C LEU A 14 1.27 -9.24 -0.07
N ASP A 15 1.35 -10.50 0.34
CA ASP A 15 0.66 -11.03 1.52
C ASP A 15 1.66 -11.13 2.68
N CYS A 16 1.68 -10.10 3.53
CA CYS A 16 2.64 -9.97 4.63
C CYS A 16 2.15 -10.72 5.88
N ASP A 17 3.01 -11.58 6.41
CA ASP A 17 2.68 -12.43 7.56
C ASP A 17 2.84 -11.74 8.94
N CYS A 18 3.32 -10.49 8.98
CA CYS A 18 3.45 -9.76 10.24
C CYS A 18 2.09 -9.60 10.93
N SER A 19 2.08 -9.56 12.27
CA SER A 19 0.85 -9.56 13.05
C SER A 19 -0.14 -8.48 12.66
N ILE A 20 0.33 -7.27 12.38
CA ILE A 20 -0.50 -6.12 12.00
C ILE A 20 -1.16 -6.35 10.63
N CYS A 21 -0.40 -6.82 9.63
CA CYS A 21 -0.92 -7.05 8.28
C CYS A 21 -1.92 -8.22 8.28
N ARG A 22 -1.58 -9.31 8.96
CA ARG A 22 -2.48 -10.46 9.14
C ARG A 22 -3.79 -10.09 9.84
N MET A 23 -3.73 -9.30 10.91
CA MET A 23 -4.93 -8.86 11.65
C MET A 23 -5.80 -7.88 10.85
N SER A 24 -5.18 -6.98 10.08
CA SER A 24 -5.91 -6.01 9.25
C SER A 24 -6.36 -6.58 7.90
N GLY A 25 -5.89 -7.78 7.53
CA GLY A 25 -6.12 -8.39 6.22
C GLY A 25 -5.51 -7.58 5.07
N PHE A 26 -4.45 -6.82 5.33
CA PHE A 26 -3.89 -5.89 4.36
C PHE A 26 -3.14 -6.65 3.25
N LEU A 27 -3.57 -6.48 2.00
CA LEU A 27 -2.88 -6.98 0.82
C LEU A 27 -2.18 -5.81 0.12
N HIS A 28 -0.86 -5.85 0.11
CA HIS A 28 -0.04 -4.71 -0.26
C HIS A 28 0.07 -4.55 -1.77
N LEU A 29 -0.49 -3.46 -2.30
CA LEU A 29 -0.34 -3.03 -3.68
C LEU A 29 0.43 -1.71 -3.69
N ILE A 30 1.74 -1.79 -3.88
CA ILE A 30 2.63 -0.63 -3.87
C ILE A 30 2.65 0.00 -5.25
N VAL A 31 2.40 1.31 -5.31
CA VAL A 31 2.48 2.11 -6.53
C VAL A 31 3.36 3.34 -6.31
N PRO A 32 4.04 3.87 -7.34
CA PRO A 32 4.69 5.17 -7.24
C PRO A 32 3.68 6.26 -6.87
N ALA A 33 4.07 7.24 -6.04
CA ALA A 33 3.15 8.30 -5.61
C ALA A 33 2.57 9.09 -6.79
N ALA A 34 3.33 9.24 -7.88
CA ALA A 34 2.88 9.88 -9.12
C ALA A 34 1.72 9.15 -9.82
N ARG A 35 1.48 7.88 -9.48
CA ARG A 35 0.39 7.05 -10.02
C ARG A 35 -0.82 6.98 -9.09
N PHE A 36 -0.83 7.69 -7.98
CA PHE A 36 -1.92 7.69 -7.00
C PHE A 36 -2.54 9.07 -6.87
N ARG A 37 -3.87 9.14 -6.76
CA ARG A 37 -4.59 10.37 -6.46
C ARG A 37 -5.74 10.12 -5.50
N LEU A 38 -5.76 10.85 -4.39
CA LEU A 38 -6.91 10.90 -3.50
C LEU A 38 -7.99 11.80 -4.12
N LEU A 39 -9.18 11.25 -4.34
CA LEU A 39 -10.30 11.94 -4.98
C LEU A 39 -11.22 12.61 -3.96
N SER A 40 -11.42 12.00 -2.78
CA SER A 40 -12.23 12.58 -1.70
C SER A 40 -12.00 11.94 -0.32
N GLY A 41 -12.40 12.66 0.73
CA GLY A 41 -12.33 12.22 2.12
C GLY A 41 -10.96 12.43 2.77
N ALA A 42 -10.23 13.46 2.34
CA ALA A 42 -8.95 13.84 2.94
C ALA A 42 -9.12 14.34 4.38
N GLU A 43 -10.19 15.07 4.63
CA GLU A 43 -10.64 15.57 5.93
C GLU A 43 -11.01 14.45 6.91
N ASP A 44 -11.32 13.26 6.41
CA ASP A 44 -11.67 12.07 7.20
C ASP A 44 -10.46 11.18 7.49
N LEU A 45 -9.27 11.52 6.98
CA LEU A 45 -8.05 10.79 7.28
C LEU A 45 -7.51 11.15 8.66
N CYS A 46 -7.29 10.13 9.47
CA CYS A 46 -6.38 10.19 10.61
C CYS A 46 -5.01 9.65 10.20
N GLU A 47 -3.96 10.36 10.62
CA GLU A 47 -2.57 9.93 10.45
C GLU A 47 -2.02 9.45 11.80
N TYR A 48 -1.43 8.25 11.78
CA TYR A 48 -0.67 7.71 12.90
C TYR A 48 0.77 7.43 12.47
N ARG A 49 1.72 7.85 13.31
CA ARG A 49 3.15 7.63 13.13
C ARG A 49 3.72 7.03 14.41
N PHE A 50 4.63 6.09 14.27
CA PHE A 50 5.34 5.48 15.40
C PHE A 50 6.78 5.12 15.02
N ASN A 51 7.56 4.69 16.02
CA ASN A 51 8.98 4.36 15.86
C ASN A 51 9.77 5.51 15.20
N THR A 52 10.30 5.32 13.99
CA THR A 52 11.07 6.35 13.27
C THR A 52 10.19 7.48 12.71
N GLY A 53 8.87 7.33 12.74
CA GLY A 53 7.91 8.32 12.20
C GLY A 53 7.93 8.44 10.67
N ALA A 54 8.67 7.57 9.97
CA ALA A 54 8.80 7.59 8.52
C ALA A 54 7.55 7.07 7.80
N ALA A 55 6.95 5.98 8.31
CA ALA A 55 5.68 5.50 7.78
C ALA A 55 4.54 6.42 8.24
N ARG A 56 3.67 6.80 7.31
CA ARG A 56 2.46 7.59 7.58
C ARG A 56 1.26 6.68 7.46
N HIS A 57 0.81 6.10 8.57
CA HIS A 57 -0.34 5.20 8.59
C HIS A 57 -1.63 6.02 8.49
N LEU A 58 -2.35 5.89 7.38
CA LEU A 58 -3.55 6.67 7.10
C LEU A 58 -4.79 5.77 7.17
N PHE A 59 -5.79 6.17 7.96
CA PHE A 59 -7.05 5.44 8.09
C PHE A 59 -8.24 6.40 8.22
N CYS A 60 -9.42 5.93 7.86
CA CYS A 60 -10.65 6.72 8.02
C CYS A 60 -10.98 6.86 9.51
N LYS A 61 -11.12 8.10 10.00
CA LYS A 61 -11.49 8.39 11.39
C LYS A 61 -12.89 7.90 11.77
N THR A 62 -13.75 7.71 10.78
CA THR A 62 -15.16 7.30 10.97
C THR A 62 -15.33 5.78 10.98
N CYS A 63 -14.71 5.06 10.05
CA CYS A 63 -14.89 3.60 9.92
C CYS A 63 -13.64 2.77 10.25
N GLY A 64 -12.49 3.40 10.51
CA GLY A 64 -11.23 2.73 10.85
C GLY A 64 -10.49 2.09 9.66
N VAL A 65 -11.05 2.10 8.45
CA VAL A 65 -10.44 1.44 7.28
C VAL A 65 -9.14 2.13 6.86
N LYS A 66 -8.06 1.35 6.78
CA LYS A 66 -6.74 1.73 6.24
C LYS A 66 -6.64 1.34 4.76
N SER A 67 -7.20 2.16 3.88
CA SER A 67 -7.27 1.82 2.44
C SER A 67 -5.95 2.08 1.69
N PHE A 68 -5.11 2.97 2.19
CA PHE A 68 -3.76 3.20 1.71
C PHE A 68 -2.91 3.86 2.79
N TYR A 69 -1.60 3.90 2.62
CA TYR A 69 -0.69 4.63 3.50
C TYR A 69 0.65 4.91 2.81
N VAL A 70 1.52 5.73 3.41
CA VAL A 70 2.91 5.90 2.94
C VAL A 70 3.79 4.94 3.74
N PRO A 71 4.34 3.87 3.13
CA PRO A 71 5.17 2.92 3.83
C PRO A 71 6.58 3.47 4.07
N ARG A 72 7.21 3.04 5.17
CA ARG A 72 8.63 3.37 5.43
C ARG A 72 9.57 2.76 4.39
N SER A 73 9.26 1.57 3.89
CA SER A 73 10.08 0.84 2.91
C SER A 73 10.11 1.50 1.54
N HIS A 74 9.04 2.24 1.20
CA HIS A 74 8.85 2.87 -0.11
C HIS A 74 8.33 4.30 0.09
N PRO A 75 9.16 5.23 0.59
CA PRO A 75 8.72 6.57 1.00
C PRO A 75 8.19 7.42 -0.17
N ASP A 76 8.62 7.11 -1.40
CA ASP A 76 8.16 7.77 -2.64
C ASP A 76 6.94 7.06 -3.27
N GLY A 77 6.41 6.04 -2.60
CA GLY A 77 5.26 5.25 -3.03
C GLY A 77 4.04 5.40 -2.13
N ILE A 78 2.92 4.90 -2.61
CA ILE A 78 1.69 4.67 -1.85
C ILE A 78 1.43 3.18 -1.83
N ASP A 79 1.18 2.65 -0.64
CA ASP A 79 0.83 1.24 -0.44
C ASP A 79 -0.67 1.14 -0.22
N VAL A 80 -1.37 0.66 -1.25
CA VAL A 80 -2.82 0.51 -1.31
C VAL A 80 -3.20 -0.87 -0.78
N ASN A 81 -4.25 -0.95 0.03
CA ASN A 81 -4.85 -2.23 0.36
C ASN A 81 -5.68 -2.70 -0.84
N LEU A 82 -5.27 -3.78 -1.52
CA LEU A 82 -6.00 -4.33 -2.66
C LEU A 82 -7.48 -4.60 -2.33
N ARG A 83 -7.79 -4.95 -1.08
CA ARG A 83 -9.19 -5.20 -0.63
C ARG A 83 -10.08 -3.96 -0.64
N CYS A 84 -9.50 -2.77 -0.81
CA CYS A 84 -10.22 -1.51 -0.95
C CYS A 84 -10.28 -1.02 -2.41
N VAL A 85 -9.87 -1.84 -3.37
CA VAL A 85 -9.95 -1.56 -4.81
C VAL A 85 -11.18 -2.29 -5.36
N ASP A 86 -11.93 -1.62 -6.24
CA ASP A 86 -13.08 -2.23 -6.90
C ASP A 86 -12.59 -3.44 -7.74
N PRO A 87 -13.24 -4.62 -7.65
CA PRO A 87 -12.75 -5.85 -8.29
C PRO A 87 -12.50 -5.72 -9.80
N ASP A 88 -13.31 -4.91 -10.50
CA ASP A 88 -13.20 -4.70 -11.94
C ASP A 88 -11.96 -3.88 -12.35
N CYS A 89 -11.33 -3.16 -11.41
CA CYS A 89 -10.14 -2.36 -11.68
C CYS A 89 -8.85 -3.19 -11.72
N VAL A 90 -8.83 -4.36 -11.07
CA VAL A 90 -7.67 -5.27 -11.02
C VAL A 90 -8.15 -6.71 -11.22
N PRO A 91 -8.46 -7.10 -12.47
CA PRO A 91 -9.04 -8.42 -12.76
C PRO A 91 -8.05 -9.58 -12.55
N GLY A 92 -6.75 -9.30 -12.42
CA GLY A 92 -5.72 -10.28 -12.10
C GLY A 92 -4.50 -9.62 -11.46
N TYR A 93 -3.81 -10.37 -10.60
CA TYR A 93 -2.60 -9.95 -9.89
C TYR A 93 -1.74 -11.18 -9.56
N THR A 94 -0.45 -10.95 -9.35
CA THR A 94 0.44 -11.97 -8.79
C THR A 94 0.49 -11.79 -7.28
N LEU A 95 0.08 -12.82 -6.53
CA LEU A 95 0.22 -12.82 -5.07
C LEU A 95 1.56 -13.43 -4.68
N GLN A 96 2.35 -12.68 -3.90
CA GLN A 96 3.62 -13.14 -3.36
C GLN A 96 3.58 -13.05 -1.83
N ALA A 97 4.02 -14.11 -1.15
CA ALA A 97 4.18 -14.07 0.30
C ALA A 97 5.31 -13.09 0.67
N PHE A 98 5.10 -12.32 1.74
CA PHE A 98 6.11 -11.45 2.32
C PHE A 98 6.35 -11.85 3.78
N HIS A 99 7.59 -12.22 4.10
CA HIS A 99 7.94 -12.80 5.38
C HIS A 99 8.60 -11.75 6.27
N ASP A 100 7.97 -11.44 7.39
CA ASP A 100 8.44 -10.40 8.29
C ASP A 100 9.83 -10.70 8.87
N ALA A 101 10.15 -11.99 9.04
CA ALA A 101 11.46 -12.46 9.48
C ALA A 101 12.59 -12.07 8.51
N GLU A 102 12.27 -11.92 7.22
CA GLU A 102 13.22 -11.58 6.15
C GLU A 102 12.98 -10.17 5.57
N ARG A 103 12.22 -9.33 6.29
CA ARG A 103 11.74 -8.01 5.84
C ARG A 103 12.80 -7.16 5.14
N ALA A 104 14.03 -7.13 5.65
CA ALA A 104 15.10 -6.32 5.07
C ALA A 104 15.48 -6.78 3.65
N ALA A 105 15.70 -8.09 3.47
CA ALA A 105 16.07 -8.67 2.19
C ALA A 105 14.90 -8.60 1.19
N GLU A 106 13.68 -8.94 1.62
CA GLU A 106 12.52 -8.88 0.75
C GLU A 106 12.17 -7.45 0.34
N THR A 107 12.29 -6.47 1.25
CA THR A 107 12.11 -5.05 0.90
C THR A 107 13.12 -4.60 -0.16
N ALA A 108 14.39 -5.01 -0.03
CA ALA A 108 15.43 -4.63 -0.98
C ALA A 108 15.13 -5.13 -2.41
N ALA A 109 14.52 -6.32 -2.54
CA ALA A 109 14.08 -6.86 -3.83
C ALA A 109 12.91 -6.06 -4.46
N LEU A 110 12.17 -5.30 -3.67
CA LEU A 110 10.91 -4.65 -4.05
C LEU A 110 11.03 -3.13 -4.26
N VAL A 111 12.20 -2.53 -4.04
CA VAL A 111 12.43 -1.07 -4.14
C VAL A 111 11.91 -0.46 -5.45
N HIS A 112 11.97 -1.23 -6.54
CA HIS A 112 11.51 -0.83 -7.87
C HIS A 112 10.00 -0.48 -7.92
N LEU A 113 9.17 -1.01 -7.01
CA LEU A 113 7.71 -0.83 -7.04
C LEU A 113 7.25 0.61 -6.78
N SER A 114 8.05 1.43 -6.10
CA SER A 114 7.74 2.85 -5.86
C SER A 114 8.44 3.81 -6.80
N VAL A 115 9.29 3.32 -7.70
CA VAL A 115 9.98 4.14 -8.68
C VAL A 115 9.07 4.25 -9.90
N PRO A 116 8.77 5.46 -10.41
CA PRO A 116 8.07 5.59 -11.68
C PRO A 116 8.90 4.94 -12.79
N ASP A 117 8.27 4.17 -13.68
CA ASP A 117 8.95 3.69 -14.88
C ASP A 117 9.57 4.90 -15.62
N LEU A 118 10.86 4.81 -15.93
CA LEU A 118 11.51 5.76 -16.83
C LEU A 118 10.82 5.58 -18.19
N ARG A 119 10.18 6.66 -18.68
CA ARG A 119 9.57 6.70 -20.01
C ARG A 119 10.56 6.39 -21.11
#